data_AF-A0A3B9EWI1-F1
#
_entry.id   AF-A0A3B9EWI1-F1
#
_cell.length_a   1.000
_cell.length_b   1.000
_cell.length_c   1.000
_cell.angle_alpha   90.00
_cell.angle_beta   90.00
_cell.angle_gamma   90.00
#
_symmetry.space_group_name_H-M   'P 1'
#
loop_
_entity.id
_entity.type
_entity.pdbx_description
1 polymer ?
#
loop_
_entity_poly.entity_id
_entity_poly.type
_entity_poly.pdbx_seq_one_letter_code
_entity_poly.pdbx_strand_id
1 'polypeptide(L)' 'IYSARGRSGKEKTALVVEGGKLVGYFFYSLNDQISHKDKLQKSLVPVQAREEYTELLKLGILSGEFTEIKKP' A
#
# COMPACT_ATOMS: atom_id res chain seq x y z
N ILE A 1 6.68 -2.20 1.09
CA ILE A 1 5.38 -1.49 1.09
C ILE A 1 5.36 -0.66 -0.17
N TYR A 2 4.29 -0.73 -0.94
CA TYR A 2 4.14 0.09 -2.15
C TYR A 2 3.14 1.20 -1.90
N SER A 3 3.39 2.39 -2.44
CA SER A 3 2.48 3.53 -2.36
C SER A 3 1.84 3.85 -3.69
N ALA A 4 0.58 4.27 -3.63
CA ALA A 4 -0.20 4.78 -4.76
C ALA A 4 -0.90 6.08 -4.36
N ARG A 5 -1.54 6.75 -5.33
CA ARG A 5 -2.48 7.83 -5.02
C ARG A 5 -3.63 7.28 -4.15
N GLY A 6 -4.06 8.09 -3.18
CA GLY A 6 -5.22 7.79 -2.36
C GLY A 6 -6.53 8.15 -3.06
N ARG A 7 -7.62 8.06 -2.29
CA ARG A 7 -8.98 8.41 -2.74
C ARG A 7 -9.15 9.91 -3.00
N SER A 8 -8.34 10.73 -2.35
CA SER A 8 -8.30 12.19 -2.52
C SER A 8 -6.87 12.67 -2.77
N GLY A 9 -6.72 13.90 -3.28
CA GLY A 9 -5.40 14.52 -3.52
C GLY A 9 -4.56 14.75 -2.25
N LYS A 10 -5.13 14.51 -1.06
CA LYS A 10 -4.46 14.65 0.24
C LYS A 10 -4.14 13.31 0.90
N GLU A 11 -4.47 12.20 0.25
CA GLU A 11 -4.27 10.86 0.77
C GLU A 11 -3.37 10.03 -0.14
N LYS A 12 -2.71 9.03 0.45
CA LYS A 12 -2.01 7.96 -0.25
C LYS A 12 -2.55 6.62 0.18
N THR A 13 -2.44 5.66 -0.72
CA THR A 13 -2.72 4.25 -0.43
C THR A 13 -1.40 3.54 -0.22
N ALA A 14 -1.28 2.75 0.84
CA ALA A 14 -0.18 1.82 1.04
C ALA A 14 -0.67 0.39 0.83
N LEU A 15 0.01 -0.33 -0.05
CA LEU A 15 -0.19 -1.75 -0.32
C LEU A 15 0.88 -2.54 0.45
N VAL A 16 0.41 -3.47 1.27
CA VAL A 16 1.25 -4.33 2.11
C VAL A 16 1.45 -5.68 1.42
N VAL A 17 2.71 -6.00 1.16
CA VAL A 17 3.11 -7.20 0.43
C VAL A 17 4.01 -8.02 1.32
N GLU A 18 3.65 -9.29 1.54
CA GLU A 18 4.43 -10.26 2.31
C GLU A 18 4.58 -11.53 1.48
N GLY A 19 5.81 -12.06 1.40
CA GLY A 19 6.09 -13.27 0.60
C GLY A 19 5.69 -13.14 -0.89
N GLY A 20 5.71 -11.92 -1.43
CA GLY A 20 5.29 -11.64 -2.80
C GLY A 20 3.78 -11.60 -3.04
N LYS A 21 2.96 -11.68 -1.98
CA LYS A 21 1.49 -11.62 -2.07
C LYS A 21 0.96 -10.35 -1.43
N LEU A 22 -0.07 -9.76 -2.03
CA LEU A 22 -0.81 -8.65 -1.41
C LEU A 22 -1.62 -9.20 -0.23
N VAL A 23 -1.28 -8.75 0.99
CA VAL A 23 -1.92 -9.21 2.23
C VAL A 23 -2.86 -8.17 2.84
N GLY A 24 -2.76 -6.92 2.40
CA GLY A 24 -3.63 -5.87 2.86
C GLY A 24 -3.27 -4.50 2.30
N TYR A 25 -4.08 -3.51 2.64
CA TYR A 25 -3.83 -2.12 2.31
C TYR A 25 -4.33 -1.20 3.42
N PHE A 26 -3.84 0.03 3.43
CA PHE A 26 -4.37 1.10 4.27
C PHE A 26 -4.24 2.45 3.56
N PHE A 27 -5.06 3.41 3.98
CA PHE A 27 -4.96 4.79 3.52
C PHE A 27 -4.30 5.64 4.61
N TYR A 28 -3.52 6.63 4.19
CA TYR A 28 -2.90 7.59 5.10
C TYR A 28 -2.91 8.98 4.48
N SER A 29 -3.09 10.00 5.32
CA SER A 29 -3.01 11.41 4.89
C SER A 29 -1.56 11.79 4.62
N LEU A 30 -1.32 12.66 3.64
CA LEU A 30 0.01 13.24 3.39
C LEU A 30 0.54 14.03 4.60
N ASN A 31 -0.38 14.56 5.42
CA ASN A 31 -0.05 15.31 6.64
C ASN A 31 0.20 14.40 7.85
N ASP A 32 -0.34 13.17 7.83
CA ASP A 32 0.04 12.16 8.81
C ASP A 32 1.36 11.56 8.35
N GLN A 33 2.46 12.09 8.88
CA GLN A 33 3.75 11.45 8.67
C GLN A 33 3.63 9.97 9.08
N ILE A 34 4.19 9.08 8.25
CA ILE A 34 4.27 7.61 8.40
C ILE A 34 5.04 7.21 9.69
N SER A 35 5.21 8.11 10.66
CA SER A 35 5.98 7.95 11.89
C SER A 35 5.28 7.06 12.92
N HIS A 36 3.98 6.77 12.78
CA HIS A 36 3.22 5.95 13.72
C HIS A 36 2.79 4.63 13.10
N LYS A 37 3.76 3.72 12.94
CA LYS A 37 3.60 2.37 12.41
C LYS A 37 2.48 1.57 13.10
N ASP A 38 2.30 1.79 14.40
CA ASP A 38 1.23 1.18 15.22
C ASP A 38 -0.18 1.60 14.81
N LYS A 39 -0.36 2.85 14.34
CA LYS A 39 -1.65 3.29 13.82
C LYS A 39 -1.93 2.67 12.45
N LEU A 40 -0.90 2.51 11.62
CA LEU A 40 -1.03 1.93 10.28
C LEU A 40 -1.41 0.44 10.34
N GLN A 41 -0.84 -0.33 11.27
CA GLN A 41 -1.26 -1.72 11.49
C GLN A 41 -2.71 -1.85 11.94
N LYS A 42 -3.20 -0.91 12.77
CA LYS A 42 -4.59 -0.91 13.25
C LYS A 42 -5.61 -0.56 12.15
N SER A 43 -5.19 0.16 11.11
CA SER A 43 -6.03 0.52 9.97
C SER A 43 -5.81 -0.37 8.75
N LEU A 44 -5.06 -1.47 8.90
CA LEU A 44 -4.86 -2.44 7.84
C LEU A 44 -6.18 -3.12 7.50
N VAL A 45 -6.65 -2.92 6.28
CA VAL A 45 -7.75 -3.69 5.71
C VAL A 45 -7.13 -4.96 5.13
N PRO A 46 -7.45 -6.15 5.68
CA PRO A 46 -6.91 -7.40 5.17
C PRO A 46 -7.45 -7.65 3.76
N VAL A 47 -6.57 -8.12 2.88
CA VAL A 47 -6.96 -8.61 1.56
C VAL A 47 -6.81 -10.12 1.59
N GLN A 48 -7.88 -10.81 1.22
CA GLN A 48 -7.77 -12.24 1.00
C GLN A 48 -6.79 -12.48 -0.15
N ALA A 49 -5.70 -13.18 0.13
CA ALA A 49 -4.66 -13.41 -0.85
C ALA A 49 -5.24 -14.16 -2.06
N ARG A 50 -5.31 -13.46 -3.20
CA ARG A 50 -5.67 -14.01 -4.51
C ARG A 50 -4.56 -13.70 -5.49
N GLU A 51 -4.35 -14.62 -6.42
CA GLU A 51 -3.31 -14.49 -7.44
C GLU A 51 -3.56 -13.28 -8.35
N GLU A 52 -4.82 -13.08 -8.75
CA GLU A 52 -5.30 -11.92 -9.53
C GLU A 52 -4.84 -10.58 -8.95
N TYR A 53 -4.97 -10.39 -7.64
CA TYR A 53 -4.55 -9.14 -6.98
C TYR A 53 -3.04 -8.98 -6.98
N THR A 54 -2.30 -10.08 -6.94
CA THR A 54 -0.84 -10.08 -7.00
C THR A 54 -0.38 -9.74 -8.41
N GLU A 55 -1.06 -10.23 -9.45
CA GLU A 55 -0.77 -9.87 -10.84
C GLU A 55 -1.05 -8.39 -11.13
N LEU A 56 -2.20 -7.88 -10.68
CA LEU A 56 -2.54 -6.46 -10.79
C LEU A 56 -1.52 -5.57 -10.05
N LEU A 57 -1.06 -5.99 -8.87
CA LEU A 57 0.01 -5.31 -8.16
C LEU A 57 1.29 -5.27 -8.99
N LYS A 58 1.73 -6.39 -9.57
CA LYS A 58 2.92 -6.44 -10.43
C LYS A 58 2.79 -5.51 -11.63
N LEU A 59 1.63 -5.49 -12.28
CA LEU A 59 1.35 -4.59 -13.40
C LEU A 59 1.43 -3.12 -12.99
N GLY A 60 0.84 -2.75 -11.84
CA GLY A 60 0.92 -1.38 -11.32
C GLY A 60 2.34 -0.96 -10.89
N ILE A 61 3.18 -1.90 -10.45
CA ILE A 61 4.60 -1.61 -10.21
C ILE A 61 5.32 -1.36 -11.54
N LEU A 62 5.10 -2.22 -12.54
CA LEU A 62 5.73 -2.09 -13.87
C LEU A 62 5.29 -0.83 -14.63
N SER A 63 4.05 -0.38 -14.43
CA SER A 63 3.54 0.86 -15.02
C SER A 63 4.02 2.13 -14.32
N GLY A 64 4.67 1.99 -13.14
CA GLY A 64 5.08 3.11 -12.30
C GLY A 64 3.94 3.73 -11.48
N GLU A 65 2.73 3.15 -11.52
CA GLU A 65 1.60 3.56 -10.69
C GLU A 65 1.86 3.32 -9.20
N PHE A 66 2.55 2.22 -8.89
CA PHE A 66 2.94 1.85 -7.54
C PHE A 66 4.43 2.05 -7.32
N THR A 67 4.78 2.95 -6.42
CA THR A 67 6.17 3.23 -6.07
C THR A 67 6.53 2.55 -4.76
N GLU A 68 7.65 1.83 -4.73
CA GLU A 68 8.17 1.27 -3.49
C GLU A 68 8.51 2.41 -2.51
N ILE A 69 7.93 2.35 -1.32
CA ILE A 69 8.36 3.22 -0.22
C ILE A 69 9.65 2.61 0.33
N LYS A 70 10.80 3.15 -0.09
CA LYS A 70 12.07 2.84 0.57
C LYS A 70 12.00 3.40 1.98
N LYS A 71 12.21 2.52 2.98
CA LYS A 71 12.39 2.97 4.36
C LYS A 71 13.61 3.92 4.38
N PRO A 72 13.54 5.07 5.06
CA PRO A 72 14.74 5.79 5.44
C PRO A 72 15.63 4.92 6.33
#